data_AF-E8KEB0-F1
#
_entry.id   AF-E8KEB0-F1
#
_cell.length_a   1.000
_cell.length_b   1.000
_cell.length_c   1.000
_cell.angle_alpha   90.00
_cell.angle_beta   90.00
_cell.angle_gamma   90.00
#
_symmetry.space_group_name_H-M   'P 1'
#
loop_
_entity.id
_entity.type
_entity.pdbx_description
1 polymer ?
#
loop_
_entity_poly.entity_id
_entity_poly.type
_entity_poly.pdbx_seq_one_letter_code
_entity_poly.pdbx_strand_id
1 'polypeptide(L)' 'MYWYIEQFRDIVLYAKFPDVNSIYMEFGVAILVLILGAWYFNKKQDEFILYI' A
#
# COMPACT_ATOMS: atom_id res chain seq x y z
N MET A 1 3.35 -1.99 9.15
CA MET A 1 2.41 -2.42 10.21
C MET A 1 2.34 -1.46 11.38
N TYR A 2 3.48 -1.01 11.95
CA TYR A 2 3.49 -0.08 13.08
C TYR A 2 2.61 1.19 12.84
N TRP A 3 2.82 1.87 11.71
CA TRP A 3 2.08 3.08 11.33
C TRP A 3 0.56 2.89 11.26
N TYR A 4 0.10 1.79 10.66
CA TYR A 4 -1.33 1.46 10.60
C TYR A 4 -1.95 1.22 11.99
N ILE A 5 -1.22 0.56 12.89
CA ILE A 5 -1.70 0.31 14.26
C ILE A 5 -1.80 1.64 15.04
N GLU A 6 -0.83 2.53 14.86
CA GLU A 6 -0.83 3.85 15.48
C GLU A 6 -1.99 4.72 14.97
N GLN A 7 -2.22 4.80 13.66
CA GLN A 7 -3.36 5.52 13.09
C GLN A 7 -4.71 4.97 13.60
N PHE A 8 -4.84 3.64 13.64
CA PHE A 8 -6.05 2.99 14.13
C PHE A 8 -6.28 3.31 15.61
N ARG A 9 -5.22 3.25 16.44
CA ARG A 9 -5.28 3.61 17.85
C ARG A 9 -5.72 5.07 18.04
N ASP A 10 -5.20 5.99 17.24
CA ASP A 10 -5.52 7.41 17.35
C ASP A 10 -7.00 7.71 17.04
N ILE A 11 -7.55 7.02 16.04
CA ILE A 11 -8.98 7.12 15.73
C ILE A 11 -9.82 6.53 16.86
N VAL A 12 -9.51 5.32 17.31
CA VAL A 12 -10.37 4.56 18.23
C VAL A 12 -10.30 5.08 19.67
N LEU A 13 -9.10 5.39 20.16
CA LEU A 13 -8.91 5.79 21.57
C LEU A 13 -9.05 7.29 21.78
N TYR A 14 -8.64 8.10 20.80
CA TYR A 14 -8.56 9.55 20.96
C TYR A 14 -9.54 10.33 20.07
N ALA A 15 -10.37 9.64 19.27
CA ALA A 15 -11.25 10.26 18.28
C ALA A 15 -10.53 11.28 17.39
N LYS A 16 -9.24 11.04 17.16
CA LYS A 16 -8.35 11.95 16.43
C LYS A 16 -8.24 11.47 15.00
N PHE A 17 -8.48 12.39 14.07
CA PHE A 17 -8.29 12.08 12.66
C PHE A 17 -6.79 11.84 12.38
N PRO A 18 -6.45 10.84 11.54
CA PRO A 18 -5.05 10.57 11.19
C PRO A 18 -4.39 11.80 10.56
N ASP A 19 -3.09 11.95 10.77
CA ASP A 19 -2.35 13.01 10.11
C ASP A 19 -2.46 12.85 8.59
N VAL A 20 -2.90 13.92 7.94
CA VAL A 20 -3.11 14.00 6.50
C VAL A 20 -1.80 13.72 5.75
N ASN A 21 -0.65 14.10 6.33
CA ASN A 21 0.66 13.77 5.77
C ASN A 21 0.91 12.25 5.74
N SER A 22 0.56 11.54 6.83
CA SER A 22 0.69 10.08 6.90
C SER A 22 -0.19 9.40 5.87
N ILE A 23 -1.43 9.88 5.68
CA ILE A 23 -2.35 9.36 4.66
C ILE A 23 -1.75 9.49 3.26
N TYR A 24 -1.23 10.68 2.90
CA TYR A 24 -0.65 10.89 1.56
C TYR A 24 0.61 10.07 1.33
N MET A 25 1.45 9.90 2.36
CA MET A 25 2.67 9.11 2.26
C MET A 25 2.35 7.63 2.00
N GLU A 26 1.43 7.04 2.78
CA GLU A 26 1.04 5.64 2.63
C GLU A 26 0.33 5.39 1.29
N PHE A 27 -0.53 6.30 0.87
CA PHE A 27 -1.17 6.25 -0.43
C PHE A 27 -0.15 6.32 -1.59
N GLY A 28 0.83 7.22 -1.48
CA GLY A 28 1.91 7.33 -2.46
C GLY A 28 2.74 6.05 -2.55
N VAL A 29 3.14 5.49 -1.40
CA VAL A 29 3.88 4.21 -1.35
C VAL A 29 3.05 3.07 -1.95
N ALA A 30 1.75 3.00 -1.65
CA ALA A 30 0.86 1.99 -2.22
C ALA A 30 0.80 2.06 -3.75
N ILE A 31 0.64 3.26 -4.31
CA ILE A 31 0.66 3.46 -5.78
C ILE A 31 2.00 3.05 -6.37
N LEU A 32 3.12 3.46 -5.75
CA LEU A 32 4.46 3.12 -6.25
C LEU A 32 4.67 1.60 -6.31
N VAL A 33 4.34 0.89 -5.22
CA VAL A 33 4.47 -0.56 -5.16
C VAL A 33 3.52 -1.24 -6.15
N LEU A 34 2.31 -0.71 -6.33
CA LEU A 34 1.35 -1.24 -7.31
C LEU A 34 1.86 -1.10 -8.75
N ILE A 35 2.41 0.06 -9.11
CA ILE A 35 3.00 0.29 -10.44
C ILE A 35 4.21 -0.63 -10.65
N LEU A 36 5.10 -0.73 -9.67
CA LEU A 36 6.28 -1.59 -9.74
C LEU A 36 5.90 -3.07 -9.87
N GLY A 37 4.93 -3.52 -9.06
CA GLY A 37 4.41 -4.88 -9.07
C GLY A 37 3.75 -5.21 -10.40
N ALA A 38 2.87 -4.33 -10.90
CA ALA A 38 2.21 -4.49 -12.20
C ALA A 38 3.22 -4.52 -13.35
N TRP A 39 4.22 -3.63 -13.33
CA TRP A 39 5.27 -3.60 -14.35
C TRP A 39 6.11 -4.88 -14.36
N TYR A 40 6.57 -5.32 -13.19
CA TYR A 40 7.35 -6.55 -13.06
C TYR A 40 6.53 -7.79 -13.45
N PHE A 41 5.28 -7.86 -12.99
CA PHE A 41 4.36 -8.96 -13.30
C PHE A 41 4.07 -9.04 -14.80
N ASN A 42 3.77 -7.91 -15.46
CA ASN A 42 3.54 -7.87 -16.91
C ASN A 42 4.75 -8.37 -17.69
N LYS A 43 5.99 -8.06 -17.25
CA LYS A 43 7.21 -8.58 -17.89
C LYS A 43 7.36 -10.10 -17.72
N LYS A 44 6.81 -10.68 -16.65
CA LYS A 44 6.90 -12.10 -16.33
C LYS A 44 5.65 -12.89 -16.74
N GLN A 45 4.66 -12.23 -17.31
CA GLN A 45 3.39 -12.82 -17.70
C GLN A 45 3.54 -13.99 -18.68
N ASP A 46 4.52 -13.91 -19.58
CA ASP A 46 4.80 -14.97 -20.56
C ASP A 46 5.31 -16.27 -19.92
N GLU A 47 6.00 -16.19 -18.78
CA GLU A 47 6.45 -17.36 -18.01
C GLU A 47 5.28 -18.05 -17.27
N PHE A 48 4.21 -17.33 -16.96
CA PHE A 48 2.99 -17.89 -16.36
C PHE A 48 2.08 -18.56 -17.39
N ILE A 49 1.99 -18.01 -18.62
CA ILE A 49 1.17 -18.56 -19.71
C ILE A 49 1.64 -19.95 -20.16
N LEU A 50 2.92 -20.27 -20.00
CA LEU A 50 3.49 -21.59 -20.31
C LEU A 50 3.05 -22.72 -19.35
N TYR A 51 2.38 -22.39 -18.25
CA TYR A 51 1.83 -23.35 -17.27
C TYR A 51 0.29 -23.41 -17.28
N ILE A 52 -0.36 -22.95 -18.37
CA ILE A 52 -1.80 -23.17 -18.64
C ILE A 52 -1.98 -24.35 -19.61
#